data_AF-A0A5B7GAH2-F1
#
_entry.id   AF-A0A5B7GAH2-F1
#
_cell.length_a   1.000
_cell.length_b   1.000
_cell.length_c   1.000
_cell.angle_alpha   90.00
_cell.angle_beta   90.00
_cell.angle_gamma   90.00
#
_symmetry.space_group_name_H-M   'P 1'
#
loop_
_entity.id
_entity.type
_entity.pdbx_description
1 polymer ?
#
loop_
_entity_poly.entity_id
_entity_poly.type
_entity_poly.pdbx_seq_one_letter_code
_entity_poly.pdbx_strand_id
1 'polypeptide(L)'
;MTVSNTFSIDKSKSKRNEDHRNEWFHYSKANFGQLRSFFEGVNWKGVMETDDIEVKWATFMEIYNKRVKKWVPKRAMLNTFIKEWYNKRCATARLEREKAWNKWRKNRRFDMWTS
;
A
#
# COMPACT_ATOMS: atom_id res chain seq x y z
N MET A 1 13.90 -51.35 -21.30
CA MET A 1 13.18 -50.66 -20.21
C MET A 1 13.37 -49.16 -20.41
N THR A 2 12.38 -48.46 -20.94
CA THR A 2 12.44 -47.03 -21.24
C THR A 2 11.85 -46.23 -20.07
N VAL A 3 12.69 -45.47 -19.38
CA VAL A 3 12.27 -44.60 -18.28
C VAL A 3 11.65 -43.35 -18.89
N SER A 4 10.32 -43.25 -18.85
CA SER A 4 9.61 -42.04 -19.28
C SER A 4 9.69 -41.01 -18.16
N ASN A 5 10.57 -40.03 -18.33
CA ASN A 5 10.76 -38.93 -17.38
C ASN A 5 9.57 -37.97 -17.49
N THR A 6 8.60 -38.07 -16.58
CA THR A 6 7.48 -37.13 -16.49
C THR A 6 7.92 -35.86 -15.78
N PHE A 7 8.28 -34.83 -16.56
CA PHE A 7 8.49 -33.48 -16.05
C PHE A 7 7.14 -32.89 -15.60
N SER A 8 6.79 -33.10 -14.33
CA SER A 8 5.63 -32.48 -13.72
C SER A 8 5.97 -31.05 -13.31
N ILE A 9 5.49 -30.06 -14.07
CA ILE A 9 5.53 -28.66 -13.66
C ILE A 9 4.56 -28.52 -12.48
N ASP A 10 5.11 -28.52 -11.28
CA ASP A 10 4.41 -28.16 -10.07
C ASP A 10 3.88 -26.72 -10.20
N LYS A 11 2.57 -26.59 -10.44
CA LYS A 11 1.87 -25.30 -10.52
C LYS A 11 1.70 -24.63 -9.14
N SER A 12 2.31 -25.16 -8.08
CA SER A 12 2.25 -24.57 -6.74
C SER A 12 3.32 -23.48 -6.50
N LYS A 13 3.64 -22.66 -7.51
CA LYS A 13 4.44 -21.44 -7.31
C LYS A 13 3.78 -20.22 -7.94
N SER A 14 2.80 -19.67 -7.24
CA SER A 14 3.07 -18.53 -6.35
C SER A 14 1.76 -18.07 -5.73
N LYS A 15 1.46 -18.50 -4.51
CA LYS A 15 0.84 -17.57 -3.57
C LYS A 15 1.91 -16.49 -3.36
N ARG A 16 1.93 -15.47 -4.23
CA ARG A 16 2.62 -14.22 -3.91
C ARG A 16 1.99 -13.80 -2.59
N ASN A 17 2.76 -13.86 -1.51
CA ASN A 17 2.38 -13.37 -0.20
C ASN A 17 1.74 -11.98 -0.38
N GLU A 18 0.42 -11.87 -0.42
CA GLU A 18 -0.27 -10.60 -0.67
C GLU A 18 -0.17 -9.64 0.52
N ASP A 19 0.39 -10.10 1.64
CA ASP A 19 0.41 -9.33 2.89
C ASP A 19 1.49 -8.24 2.98
N HIS A 20 2.56 -8.29 2.18
CA HIS A 20 3.61 -7.26 2.27
C HIS A 20 3.17 -5.90 1.69
N ARG A 21 2.02 -5.82 1.01
CA ARG A 21 1.50 -4.57 0.43
C ARG A 21 0.57 -3.79 1.34
N ASN A 22 0.20 -4.32 2.51
CA ASN A 22 -0.95 -3.81 3.28
C ASN A 22 -0.63 -2.77 4.37
N GLU A 23 0.63 -2.44 4.65
CA GLU A 23 0.97 -1.50 5.74
C GLU A 23 1.94 -0.39 5.32
N TRP A 24 1.62 0.33 4.24
CA TRP A 24 2.37 1.57 3.97
C TRP A 24 1.92 2.64 4.96
N PHE A 25 2.84 3.17 5.76
CA PHE A 25 2.56 4.29 6.64
C PHE A 25 2.57 5.61 5.86
N HIS A 26 1.60 6.49 6.13
CA HIS A 26 1.59 7.87 5.63
C HIS A 26 2.50 8.75 6.48
N TYR A 27 3.81 8.59 6.34
CA TYR A 27 4.79 9.38 7.10
C TYR A 27 4.63 10.89 6.88
N SER A 28 4.22 11.34 5.69
CA SER A 28 3.94 12.77 5.45
C SER A 28 2.78 13.34 6.27
N LYS A 29 1.91 12.49 6.80
CA LYS A 29 0.79 12.87 7.69
C LYS A 29 1.03 12.45 9.14
N ALA A 30 2.23 11.99 9.48
CA ALA A 30 2.55 11.61 10.84
C ALA A 30 2.52 12.82 11.77
N ASN A 31 2.11 12.61 13.02
CA ASN A 31 2.30 13.60 14.08
C ASN A 31 3.73 13.56 14.60
N PHE A 32 4.64 14.27 13.92
CA PHE A 32 6.05 14.30 14.28
C PHE A 32 6.32 14.98 15.62
N GLY A 33 5.49 15.93 16.05
CA GLY A 33 5.65 16.59 17.35
C GLY A 33 5.49 15.61 18.51
N GLN A 34 4.44 14.78 18.46
CA GLN A 34 4.22 13.75 19.47
C GLN A 34 5.20 12.58 19.36
N LEU A 35 5.62 12.21 18.14
CA LEU A 35 6.67 11.21 17.96
C LEU A 35 8.00 11.67 18.56
N ARG A 36 8.39 12.93 18.30
CA ARG A 36 9.62 13.51 18.83
C ARG A 36 9.60 13.56 20.36
N SER A 37 8.56 14.15 20.94
CA SER A 37 8.41 14.23 22.40
C SER A 37 8.41 12.84 23.06
N PHE A 38 7.79 11.84 22.42
CA PHE A 38 7.84 10.48 22.91
C PHE A 38 9.27 9.92 22.90
N PHE A 39 9.98 10.01 21.78
CA PHE A 39 11.32 9.44 21.66
C PHE A 39 12.36 10.17 22.51
N GLU A 40 12.18 11.46 22.79
CA GLU A 40 12.97 12.21 23.76
C GLU A 40 12.78 11.69 25.20
N GLY A 41 11.58 11.20 25.53
CA GLY A 41 11.26 10.63 26.85
C GLY A 41 11.67 9.15 27.02
N VAL A 42 12.20 8.49 25.99
CA VAL A 42 12.64 7.09 26.09
C VAL A 42 14.04 7.04 26.71
N ASN A 43 14.21 6.18 27.72
CA ASN A 43 15.52 5.90 28.30
C ASN A 43 16.35 5.01 27.35
N TRP A 44 16.91 5.60 26.31
CA TRP A 44 17.77 4.90 25.34
C TRP A 44 19.04 4.35 25.97
N LYS A 45 19.54 4.99 27.04
CA LYS A 45 20.72 4.53 27.75
C LYS A 45 20.50 3.13 28.33
N GLY A 46 19.37 2.90 29.00
CA GLY A 46 19.00 1.58 29.50
C GLY A 46 18.77 0.55 28.39
N VAL A 47 18.28 0.97 27.22
CA VAL A 47 18.16 0.08 26.05
C VAL A 47 19.54 -0.33 25.51
N MET A 48 20.54 0.54 25.60
CA MET A 48 21.89 0.31 25.07
C MET A 48 22.83 -0.40 26.07
N GLU A 49 22.46 -0.47 27.35
CA GLU A 49 23.25 -1.09 28.44
C GLU A 49 23.22 -2.62 28.45
N THR A 50 22.33 -3.27 27.70
CA THR A 50 22.36 -4.73 27.52
C THR A 50 23.60 -5.16 26.75
N ASP A 51 24.16 -6.35 26.98
CA ASP A 51 25.32 -6.82 26.19
C ASP A 51 24.89 -7.46 24.86
N ASP A 52 23.66 -7.96 24.80
CA ASP A 52 23.13 -8.67 23.63
C ASP A 52 22.55 -7.71 22.58
N ILE A 53 23.14 -7.73 21.38
CA ILE A 53 22.75 -6.93 20.22
C ILE A 53 21.35 -7.29 19.72
N GLU A 54 20.96 -8.57 19.77
CA GLU A 54 19.64 -9.01 19.31
C GLU A 54 18.55 -8.47 20.24
N VAL A 55 18.81 -8.50 21.55
CA VAL A 55 17.90 -7.94 22.57
C VAL A 55 17.77 -6.42 22.42
N LYS A 56 18.85 -5.70 22.12
CA LYS A 56 18.80 -4.26 21.80
C LYS A 56 17.89 -3.99 20.61
N TRP A 57 18.12 -4.72 19.53
CA TRP A 57 17.37 -4.54 18.30
C TRP A 57 15.89 -4.88 18.47
N ALA A 58 15.58 -5.97 19.16
CA ALA A 58 14.21 -6.36 19.49
C ALA A 58 13.49 -5.29 20.31
N THR A 59 14.14 -4.79 21.37
CA THR A 59 13.58 -3.73 22.24
C THR A 59 13.36 -2.43 21.47
N PHE A 60 14.32 -2.03 20.64
CA PHE A 60 14.19 -0.88 19.75
C PHE A 60 13.00 -1.05 18.79
N MET A 61 12.92 -2.20 18.12
CA MET A 61 11.86 -2.48 17.16
C MET A 61 10.49 -2.52 17.84
N GLU A 62 10.38 -3.01 19.06
CA GLU A 62 9.13 -2.98 19.82
C GLU A 62 8.69 -1.54 20.10
N ILE A 63 9.59 -0.72 20.67
CA ILE A 63 9.33 0.69 20.98
C ILE A 63 8.94 1.46 19.70
N TYR A 64 9.71 1.28 18.64
CA TYR A 64 9.50 1.91 17.34
C TYR A 64 8.15 1.51 16.75
N ASN A 65 7.90 0.21 16.57
CA ASN A 65 6.69 -0.27 15.91
C ASN A 65 5.43 0.08 16.68
N LYS A 66 5.45 -0.02 18.02
CA LYS A 66 4.30 0.31 18.89
C LYS A 66 3.88 1.77 18.73
N ARG A 67 4.82 2.67 18.48
CA ARG A 67 4.59 4.11 18.46
C ARG A 67 4.39 4.67 17.07
N VAL A 68 5.13 4.16 16.09
CA VAL A 68 4.91 4.45 14.68
C VAL A 68 3.52 3.97 14.25
N LYS A 69 3.08 2.77 14.67
CA LYS A 69 1.70 2.32 14.43
C LYS A 69 0.64 3.21 15.07
N LYS A 70 0.96 3.87 16.19
CA LYS A 70 0.01 4.74 16.90
C LYS A 70 -0.11 6.13 16.26
N TRP A 71 1.03 6.73 15.88
CA TRP A 71 1.08 8.14 15.49
C TRP A 71 1.27 8.38 13.99
N VAL A 72 1.59 7.33 13.23
CA VAL A 72 1.64 7.40 11.78
C VAL A 72 0.38 6.74 11.20
N PRO A 73 -0.51 7.50 10.55
CA PRO A 73 -1.70 6.92 9.95
C PRO A 73 -1.29 5.92 8.87
N LYS A 74 -2.00 4.79 8.80
CA LYS A 74 -1.81 3.82 7.71
C LYS A 74 -2.39 4.39 6.42
N ARG A 75 -1.64 4.24 5.33
CA ARG A 75 -2.13 4.42 3.97
C ARG A 75 -2.99 3.21 3.63
N ALA A 76 -4.28 3.44 3.50
CA ALA A 76 -5.08 2.55 2.69
C ALA A 76 -4.48 2.62 1.28
N MET A 77 -3.80 1.55 0.84
CA MET A 77 -3.74 1.30 -0.59
C MET A 77 -5.20 1.10 -0.98
N LEU A 78 -5.77 2.07 -1.70
CA LEU A 78 -6.94 1.78 -2.49
C LEU A 78 -6.52 0.60 -3.35
N ASN A 79 -7.00 -0.58 -2.99
CA ASN A 79 -6.81 -1.77 -3.77
C ASN A 79 -7.66 -1.57 -5.02
N THR A 80 -7.18 -0.71 -5.92
CA THR A 80 -7.60 -0.75 -7.30
C THR A 80 -7.06 -2.07 -7.77
N PHE A 81 -7.90 -3.11 -7.64
CA PHE A 81 -7.83 -4.35 -8.39
C PHE A 81 -7.91 -3.96 -9.87
N ILE A 82 -6.82 -3.37 -10.36
CA ILE A 82 -6.56 -3.19 -11.77
C ILE A 82 -6.39 -4.63 -12.24
N LYS A 83 -7.44 -5.16 -12.85
CA LYS A 83 -7.41 -6.49 -13.45
C LYS A 83 -6.16 -6.55 -14.33
N GLU A 84 -5.48 -7.68 -14.38
CA GLU A 84 -4.18 -7.82 -15.05
C GLU A 84 -4.23 -7.40 -16.54
N TRP A 85 -5.41 -7.49 -17.18
CA TRP A 85 -5.66 -7.02 -18.53
C TRP A 85 -5.92 -5.50 -18.66
N TYR A 86 -6.21 -4.80 -17.57
CA TYR A 86 -6.52 -3.38 -17.55
C TYR A 86 -5.24 -2.56 -17.65
N ASN A 87 -4.93 -2.12 -18.85
CA ASN A 87 -3.74 -1.33 -19.13
C ASN A 87 -4.07 0.16 -19.36
N LYS A 88 -3.03 0.97 -19.58
CA LYS A 88 -3.14 2.43 -19.79
C LYS A 88 -4.10 2.78 -20.95
N ARG A 89 -4.21 1.95 -21.99
CA ARG A 89 -5.12 2.18 -23.12
C ARG A 89 -6.59 2.05 -22.68
N CYS A 90 -6.90 1.08 -21.83
CA CYS A 90 -8.24 0.95 -21.25
C CYS A 90 -8.63 2.18 -20.41
N ALA A 91 -7.68 2.75 -19.66
CA ALA A 91 -7.91 3.98 -18.89
C ALA A 91 -8.19 5.18 -19.79
N THR A 92 -7.40 5.36 -20.85
CA THR A 92 -7.60 6.44 -21.83
C THR A 92 -8.95 6.32 -22.53
N ALA A 93 -9.29 5.13 -23.04
CA ALA A 93 -10.56 4.89 -23.73
C ALA A 93 -11.77 5.16 -22.81
N ARG A 94 -11.66 4.81 -21.52
CA ARG A 94 -12.70 5.12 -20.53
C ARG A 94 -12.89 6.63 -20.37
N LEU A 95 -11.80 7.39 -20.22
CA LEU A 95 -11.84 8.85 -20.06
C LEU A 95 -12.40 9.54 -21.30
N GLU A 96 -12.01 9.10 -22.49
CA GLU A 96 -12.53 9.64 -23.76
C GLU A 96 -14.03 9.43 -23.90
N ARG A 97 -14.51 8.21 -23.60
CA ARG A 97 -15.95 7.90 -23.55
C ARG A 97 -16.68 8.81 -22.56
N GLU A 98 -16.14 9.00 -21.37
CA GLU A 98 -16.73 9.86 -20.33
C GLU A 98 -16.78 11.34 -20.75
N LYS A 99 -15.72 11.82 -21.42
CA LYS A 99 -15.68 13.18 -22.00
C LYS A 99 -16.73 13.35 -23.09
N ALA A 100 -16.81 12.41 -24.02
CA ALA A 100 -17.80 12.43 -25.11
C ALA A 100 -19.23 12.41 -24.56
N TRP A 101 -19.51 11.54 -23.59
CA TRP A 101 -20.79 11.46 -22.90
C TRP A 101 -21.14 12.77 -22.17
N ASN A 102 -20.19 13.35 -21.44
CA ASN A 102 -20.42 14.61 -20.75
C ASN A 102 -20.67 15.78 -21.71
N LYS A 103 -19.96 15.81 -22.86
CA LYS A 103 -20.19 16.81 -23.91
C LYS A 103 -21.59 16.67 -24.48
N TRP A 104 -21.99 15.47 -24.89
CA TRP A 104 -23.34 15.20 -25.38
C TRP A 104 -24.42 15.56 -24.34
N ARG A 105 -24.25 15.14 -23.09
CA ARG A 105 -25.20 15.40 -22.00
C ARG A 105 -25.38 16.90 -21.73
N LYS A 106 -24.31 17.69 -21.82
CA LYS A 106 -24.37 19.15 -21.64
C LYS A 106 -25.10 19.81 -22.80
N ASN A 107 -24.80 19.43 -24.04
CA ASN A 107 -25.50 19.97 -25.22
C ASN A 107 -26.99 19.62 -25.19
N ARG A 108 -27.35 18.37 -24.85
CA ARG A 108 -28.75 17.95 -24.71
C ARG A 108 -29.51 18.70 -23.62
N ARG A 109 -28.83 19.13 -22.55
CA ARG A 109 -29.45 20.00 -21.54
C ARG A 109 -29.65 21.41 -22.09
N PHE A 110 -28.70 21.93 -22.86
CA PHE A 110 -28.83 23.25 -23.47
C PHE A 110 -30.00 23.32 -24.47
N ASP A 111 -30.11 22.33 -25.35
CA ASP A 111 -31.16 22.26 -26.38
C ASP A 111 -32.58 22.19 -25.77
N MET A 112 -32.71 21.63 -24.56
CA MET A 112 -33.98 21.49 -23.84
C MET A 112 -34.48 22.78 -23.19
N TRP A 113 -33.63 23.81 -23.05
CA TRP A 113 -33.99 25.12 -22.48
C TRP A 113 -34.18 26.21 -23.54
N THR A 114 -33.82 25.92 -24.80
CA THR A 114 -33.89 26.85 -25.94
C THR A 114 -34.97 26.47 -26.96
N SER A 115 -35.81 25.46 -26.66
CA SER A 115 -37.04 25.12 -27.40
C SER A 115 -38.25 25.43 -26.53
#